data_AF-C0G0A0-F1
#
_entry.id   AF-C0G0A0-F1
#
_cell.length_a   1.000
_cell.length_b   1.000
_cell.length_c   1.000
_cell.angle_alpha   90.00
_cell.angle_beta   90.00
_cell.angle_gamma   90.00
#
_symmetry.space_group_name_H-M   'P 1'
#
loop_
_entity.id
_entity.type
_entity.pdbx_description
1 polymer ?
#
loop_
_entity_poly.entity_id
_entity_poly.type
_entity_poly.pdbx_seq_one_letter_code
_entity_poly.pdbx_strand_id
1 'polypeptide(L)'
;MGNMRIRAMEDEKIIDLYWNRDQGAIGHTAEKYGSYCGRIAKNILLNKEDCEECVNDTWLRAWNAMPDERPAILSAFLGAITRNLSLDRYRKLHTAKRGKGEVEFIFDELTDQVDKKEPSHYIEEQELVACINHFLKNLPKEHRVMFVRRYWYFDNITEIAERCACSEAKVKTTLFRVRGKLLDYLKKEGYAL
;
A
#
# COMPACT_ATOMS: atom_id res chain seq x y z
N MET A 1 38.66 2.17 11.80
CA MET A 1 38.13 2.43 10.45
C MET A 1 36.66 2.77 10.60
N GLY A 2 36.31 4.04 10.39
CA GLY A 2 34.93 4.51 10.60
C GLY A 2 33.99 3.87 9.59
N ASN A 3 32.92 3.24 10.08
CA ASN A 3 31.78 2.88 9.25
C ASN A 3 31.18 4.18 8.69
N MET A 4 31.62 4.57 7.50
CA MET A 4 30.97 5.59 6.70
C MET A 4 29.62 4.97 6.28
N ARG A 5 28.60 5.15 7.13
CA ARG A 5 27.22 4.94 6.70
C ARG A 5 27.02 5.89 5.54
N ILE A 6 26.99 5.34 4.32
CA ILE A 6 26.56 6.08 3.14
C ILE A 6 25.17 6.60 3.49
N ARG A 7 25.05 7.92 3.63
CA ARG A 7 23.76 8.55 3.88
C ARG A 7 22.96 8.37 2.60
N ALA A 8 21.86 7.61 2.70
CA ALA A 8 20.95 7.43 1.58
C ALA A 8 20.57 8.79 0.98
N MET A 9 20.53 8.87 -0.34
CA MET A 9 20.26 10.11 -1.07
C MET A 9 18.90 10.71 -0.71
N GLU A 10 18.80 12.04 -0.61
CA GLU A 10 17.54 12.74 -0.32
C GLU A 10 16.51 12.53 -1.44
N ASP A 11 15.22 12.52 -1.08
CA ASP A 11 14.11 12.19 -2.00
C ASP A 11 14.12 13.11 -3.23
N GLU A 12 14.37 14.40 -3.04
CA GLU A 12 14.37 15.38 -4.15
C GLU A 12 15.44 15.06 -5.19
N LYS A 13 16.63 14.65 -4.74
CA LYS A 13 17.74 14.31 -5.65
C LYS A 13 17.45 13.02 -6.42
N ILE A 14 16.82 12.03 -5.78
CA ILE A 14 16.40 10.80 -6.45
C ILE A 14 15.36 11.14 -7.54
N ILE A 15 14.40 12.01 -7.24
CA ILE A 15 13.38 12.45 -8.22
C ILE A 15 14.05 13.18 -9.40
N ASP A 16 14.99 14.09 -9.13
CA ASP A 16 15.70 14.81 -10.19
C ASP A 16 16.48 13.86 -11.12
N LEU A 17 17.08 12.78 -10.59
CA LEU A 17 17.73 11.74 -11.41
C LEU A 17 16.72 11.04 -12.34
N TYR A 18 15.51 10.73 -11.86
CA TYR A 18 14.47 10.13 -12.68
C TYR A 18 14.03 11.05 -13.84
N TRP A 19 13.82 12.35 -13.58
CA TRP A 19 13.46 13.31 -14.62
C TRP A 19 14.56 13.53 -15.65
N ASN A 20 15.82 13.53 -15.20
CA ASN A 20 16.97 13.66 -16.08
C ASN A 20 17.31 12.37 -16.84
N ARG A 21 16.53 11.29 -16.63
CA ARG A 21 16.79 9.96 -17.21
C ARG A 21 18.21 9.47 -16.90
N ASP A 22 18.70 9.75 -15.69
CA ASP A 22 19.96 9.24 -15.18
C ASP A 22 19.77 7.84 -14.58
N GLN A 23 20.49 6.84 -15.10
CA GLN A 23 20.39 5.44 -14.67
C GLN A 23 20.72 5.24 -13.18
N GLY A 24 21.46 6.17 -12.56
CA GLY A 24 21.71 6.19 -11.12
C GLY A 24 20.45 6.32 -10.26
N ALA A 25 19.34 6.80 -10.83
CA ALA A 25 18.05 6.88 -10.14
C ALA A 25 17.61 5.54 -9.56
N ILE A 26 17.74 4.46 -10.34
CA ILE A 26 17.33 3.11 -9.91
C ILE A 26 18.19 2.64 -8.74
N GLY A 27 19.52 2.82 -8.83
CA GLY A 27 20.46 2.41 -7.79
C GLY A 27 20.18 3.08 -6.45
N HIS A 28 20.05 4.40 -6.43
CA HIS A 28 19.76 5.14 -5.21
C HIS A 28 18.36 4.88 -4.66
N THR A 29 17.38 4.65 -5.53
CA THR A 29 16.02 4.28 -5.11
C THR A 29 16.01 2.90 -4.46
N ALA A 30 16.67 1.92 -5.07
CA ALA A 30 16.76 0.57 -4.54
C ALA A 30 17.51 0.54 -3.19
N GLU A 31 18.60 1.29 -3.07
CA GLU A 31 19.36 1.43 -1.82
C GLU A 31 18.48 2.00 -0.69
N LYS A 32 17.72 3.06 -0.97
CA LYS A 32 16.93 3.77 0.06
C LYS A 32 15.60 3.10 0.39
N TYR A 33 14.89 2.59 -0.62
CA TYR A 33 13.51 2.11 -0.48
C TYR A 33 13.35 0.60 -0.68
N GLY A 34 14.43 -0.14 -0.98
CA GLY A 34 14.37 -1.59 -1.20
C GLY A 34 13.72 -2.36 -0.06
N SER A 35 14.10 -2.08 1.19
CA SER A 35 13.47 -2.73 2.35
C SER A 35 11.99 -2.35 2.53
N TYR A 36 11.64 -1.10 2.22
CA TYR A 36 10.26 -0.60 2.32
C TYR A 36 9.34 -1.23 1.27
N CYS A 37 9.73 -1.20 0.00
CA CYS A 37 8.99 -1.83 -1.09
C CYS A 37 8.99 -3.36 -0.94
N GLY A 38 10.13 -3.97 -0.58
CA GLY A 38 10.23 -5.40 -0.35
C GLY A 38 9.30 -5.88 0.78
N ARG A 39 9.10 -5.08 1.82
CA ARG A 39 8.14 -5.40 2.89
C ARG A 39 6.69 -5.39 2.38
N ILE A 40 6.30 -4.38 1.60
CA ILE A 40 4.97 -4.32 0.98
C ILE A 40 4.74 -5.54 0.08
N ALA A 41 5.71 -5.84 -0.79
CA ALA A 41 5.64 -6.99 -1.69
C ALA A 41 5.51 -8.29 -0.90
N LYS A 42 6.35 -8.53 0.12
CA LYS A 42 6.32 -9.74 0.95
C LYS A 42 5.01 -9.95 1.72
N ASN A 43 4.37 -8.88 2.14
CA ASN A 43 3.09 -8.97 2.83
C ASN A 43 1.95 -9.45 1.90
N ILE A 44 2.12 -9.28 0.57
CA ILE A 44 1.13 -9.65 -0.45
C ILE A 44 1.53 -10.94 -1.18
N LEU A 45 2.80 -11.05 -1.55
CA LEU A 45 3.42 -12.14 -2.28
C LEU A 45 4.18 -13.01 -1.28
N LEU A 46 3.77 -14.27 -1.13
CA LEU A 46 4.34 -15.16 -0.12
C LEU A 46 5.68 -15.79 -0.54
N ASN A 47 6.02 -15.75 -1.83
CA ASN A 47 7.27 -16.27 -2.38
C ASN A 47 8.32 -15.15 -2.53
N LYS A 48 9.55 -15.44 -2.09
CA LYS A 48 10.71 -14.55 -2.19
C LYS A 48 11.04 -14.13 -3.63
N GLU A 49 11.01 -15.06 -4.58
CA GLU A 49 11.35 -14.78 -5.99
C GLU A 49 10.36 -13.78 -6.60
N ASP A 50 9.06 -14.00 -6.38
CA ASP A 50 8.00 -13.09 -6.82
C ASP A 50 8.14 -11.69 -6.18
N CYS A 51 8.58 -11.63 -4.91
CA CYS A 51 8.84 -10.36 -4.23
C CYS A 51 9.99 -9.60 -4.87
N GLU A 52 11.13 -10.26 -5.10
CA GLU A 52 12.32 -9.66 -5.70
C GLU A 52 12.02 -9.14 -7.10
N GLU A 53 11.31 -9.93 -7.91
CA GLU A 53 10.87 -9.52 -9.25
C GLU A 53 9.90 -8.33 -9.19
N CYS A 54 8.92 -8.35 -8.28
CA CYS A 54 7.98 -7.24 -8.10
C CYS A 54 8.67 -5.92 -7.68
N VAL A 55 9.70 -6.00 -6.83
CA VAL A 55 10.49 -4.83 -6.44
C VAL A 55 11.31 -4.31 -7.62
N ASN A 56 11.90 -5.19 -8.43
CA ASN A 56 12.62 -4.77 -9.64
C ASN A 56 11.67 -4.09 -10.65
N ASP A 57 10.49 -4.66 -10.88
CA ASP A 57 9.45 -4.06 -11.72
C ASP A 57 8.96 -2.72 -11.19
N THR A 58 8.97 -2.53 -9.86
CA THR A 58 8.62 -1.25 -9.25
C THR A 58 9.56 -0.15 -9.75
N TRP A 59 10.88 -0.41 -9.81
CA TRP A 59 11.85 0.58 -10.26
C TRP A 59 11.69 0.91 -11.74
N LEU A 60 11.45 -0.11 -12.58
CA LEU A 60 11.18 0.09 -14.00
C LEU A 60 9.88 0.88 -14.22
N ARG A 61 8.84 0.59 -13.44
CA ARG A 61 7.57 1.33 -13.54
C ARG A 61 7.71 2.75 -13.01
N ALA A 62 8.48 2.97 -11.93
CA ALA A 62 8.80 4.31 -11.44
C ALA A 62 9.60 5.11 -12.48
N TRP A 63 10.55 4.48 -13.18
CA TRP A 63 11.27 5.10 -14.29
C TRP A 63 10.31 5.57 -15.38
N ASN A 64 9.37 4.73 -15.78
CA ASN A 64 8.45 5.05 -16.88
C ASN A 64 7.33 6.03 -16.49
N ALA A 65 6.93 6.04 -15.22
CA ALA A 65 5.73 6.73 -14.74
C ALA A 65 5.99 7.83 -13.70
N MET A 66 7.26 8.25 -13.52
CA MET A 66 7.56 9.39 -12.65
C MET A 66 6.75 10.60 -13.12
N PRO A 67 5.90 11.19 -12.27
CA PRO A 67 5.04 12.30 -12.67
C PRO A 67 5.88 13.54 -12.99
N ASP A 68 5.39 14.36 -13.91
CA ASP A 68 6.02 15.66 -14.23
C ASP A 68 5.97 16.63 -13.05
N GLU A 69 4.94 16.51 -12.20
CA GLU A 69 4.85 17.21 -10.93
C GLU A 69 5.58 16.44 -9.83
N ARG A 70 6.35 17.15 -8.99
CA ARG A 70 7.12 16.53 -7.91
C ARG A 70 6.19 15.77 -6.96
N PRO A 71 6.41 14.45 -6.72
CA PRO A 71 5.70 13.74 -5.67
C PRO A 71 5.95 14.38 -4.30
N ALA A 72 4.89 14.68 -3.56
CA ALA A 72 5.03 15.22 -2.21
C ALA A 72 5.70 14.24 -1.23
N ILE A 73 5.52 12.93 -1.45
CA ILE A 73 6.11 11.85 -0.65
C ILE A 73 6.53 10.73 -1.61
N LEU A 74 7.83 10.61 -1.90
CA LEU A 74 8.35 9.61 -2.84
C LEU A 74 8.05 8.17 -2.41
N SER A 75 8.13 7.88 -1.11
CA SER A 75 7.80 6.54 -0.58
C SER A 75 6.33 6.16 -0.76
N ALA A 76 5.41 7.13 -0.79
CA ALA A 76 4.00 6.86 -1.07
C ALA A 76 3.80 6.49 -2.56
N PHE A 77 4.45 7.23 -3.45
CA PHE A 77 4.45 6.95 -4.90
C PHE A 77 5.02 5.55 -5.20
N LEU A 78 6.23 5.24 -4.70
CA LEU A 78 6.85 3.94 -4.89
C LEU A 78 6.04 2.81 -4.24
N GLY A 79 5.53 3.04 -3.03
CA GLY A 79 4.70 2.06 -2.32
C GLY A 79 3.41 1.73 -3.06
N ALA A 80 2.77 2.73 -3.70
CA ALA A 80 1.58 2.52 -4.52
C ALA A 80 1.88 1.65 -5.76
N ILE A 81 3.00 1.92 -6.44
CA ILE A 81 3.46 1.09 -7.57
C ILE A 81 3.70 -0.35 -7.11
N THR A 82 4.50 -0.56 -6.06
CA THR A 82 4.80 -1.89 -5.54
C THR A 82 3.55 -2.64 -5.13
N ARG A 83 2.65 -1.99 -4.39
CA ARG A 83 1.38 -2.56 -3.95
C ARG A 83 0.53 -3.02 -5.13
N ASN A 84 0.37 -2.17 -6.15
CA ASN A 84 -0.46 -2.50 -7.32
C ASN A 84 0.13 -3.67 -8.11
N LEU A 85 1.44 -3.65 -8.38
CA LEU A 85 2.12 -4.77 -9.04
C LEU A 85 1.99 -6.07 -8.25
N SER A 86 2.14 -6.00 -6.92
CA SER A 86 2.00 -7.16 -6.04
C SER A 86 0.59 -7.74 -6.09
N LEU A 87 -0.44 -6.90 -6.04
CA LEU A 87 -1.84 -7.35 -6.10
C LEU A 87 -2.19 -7.93 -7.48
N ASP A 88 -1.68 -7.35 -8.56
CA ASP A 88 -1.90 -7.87 -9.90
C ASP A 88 -1.26 -9.24 -10.10
N ARG A 89 -0.02 -9.42 -9.59
CA ARG A 89 0.66 -10.73 -9.56
C ARG A 89 -0.11 -11.74 -8.71
N TYR A 90 -0.51 -11.37 -7.49
CA TYR A 90 -1.31 -12.21 -6.59
C TYR A 90 -2.59 -12.69 -7.27
N ARG A 91 -3.36 -11.78 -7.88
CA ARG A 91 -4.60 -12.11 -8.60
C ARG A 91 -4.33 -13.13 -9.71
N LYS A 92 -3.30 -12.92 -10.54
CA LYS A 92 -2.95 -13.85 -11.62
C LYS A 92 -2.62 -15.25 -11.11
N LEU A 93 -1.87 -15.36 -10.00
CA LEU A 93 -1.52 -16.65 -9.39
C LEU A 93 -2.72 -17.36 -8.76
N HIS A 94 -3.63 -16.61 -8.14
CA HIS A 94 -4.76 -17.15 -7.39
C HIS A 94 -6.07 -17.31 -8.18
N THR A 95 -6.15 -16.77 -9.41
CA THR A 95 -7.30 -17.02 -10.31
C THR A 95 -7.42 -18.52 -10.67
N ALA A 96 -6.32 -19.29 -10.55
CA ALA A 96 -6.30 -20.73 -10.85
C ALA A 96 -6.54 -21.65 -9.63
N LYS A 97 -6.41 -21.17 -8.39
CA LYS A 97 -6.59 -21.95 -7.15
C LYS A 97 -7.05 -21.05 -6.01
N ARG A 98 -8.26 -21.26 -5.50
CA ARG A 98 -8.74 -20.65 -4.23
C ARG A 98 -7.74 -21.00 -3.12
N GLY A 99 -7.02 -20.00 -2.63
CA GLY A 99 -6.04 -20.16 -1.57
C GLY A 99 -6.73 -20.09 -0.20
N LYS A 100 -5.93 -20.11 0.86
CA LYS A 100 -6.35 -19.75 2.23
C LYS A 100 -5.26 -18.85 2.83
N GLY A 101 -5.02 -17.70 2.19
CA GLY A 101 -3.96 -16.76 2.57
C GLY A 101 -4.49 -15.53 3.31
N GLU A 102 -3.63 -14.85 4.07
CA GLU A 102 -3.95 -13.57 4.73
C GLU A 102 -4.45 -12.50 3.76
N VAL A 103 -3.92 -12.48 2.54
CA VAL A 103 -4.34 -11.55 1.48
C VAL A 103 -5.77 -11.85 1.03
N GLU A 104 -6.14 -13.12 0.88
CA GLU A 104 -7.51 -13.54 0.58
C GLU A 104 -8.46 -13.14 1.71
N PHE A 105 -8.06 -13.34 2.96
CA PHE A 105 -8.85 -12.86 4.10
C PHE A 105 -9.01 -11.33 4.09
N ILE A 106 -7.95 -10.56 3.79
CA ILE A 106 -8.05 -9.09 3.66
C ILE A 106 -8.97 -8.71 2.49
N PHE A 107 -8.90 -9.44 1.37
CA PHE A 107 -9.82 -9.23 0.25
C PHE A 107 -11.25 -9.53 0.65
N ASP A 108 -11.54 -10.69 1.25
CA ASP A 108 -12.86 -11.07 1.76
C ASP A 108 -13.40 -10.01 2.73
N GLU A 109 -12.55 -9.51 3.65
CA GLU A 109 -12.87 -8.42 4.56
C GLU A 109 -13.26 -7.10 3.87
N LEU A 110 -12.78 -6.87 2.64
CA LEU A 110 -13.09 -5.72 1.79
C LEU A 110 -14.22 -6.00 0.78
N THR A 111 -14.42 -7.25 0.35
CA THR A 111 -15.36 -7.64 -0.71
C THR A 111 -16.67 -8.22 -0.22
N ASP A 112 -16.81 -8.54 1.07
CA ASP A 112 -18.06 -9.07 1.63
C ASP A 112 -19.27 -8.14 1.42
N GLN A 113 -19.06 -6.88 0.99
CA GLN A 113 -20.11 -5.85 0.86
C GLN A 113 -19.86 -4.88 -0.32
N VAL A 114 -19.28 -5.31 -1.44
CA VAL A 114 -19.07 -4.40 -2.59
C VAL A 114 -19.56 -5.03 -3.90
N ASP A 115 -20.72 -4.56 -4.38
CA ASP A 115 -21.20 -4.89 -5.72
C ASP A 115 -20.33 -4.22 -6.80
N LYS A 116 -19.82 -5.03 -7.74
CA LYS A 116 -18.96 -4.57 -8.84
C LYS A 116 -19.79 -3.80 -9.87
N LYS A 117 -19.43 -2.55 -10.17
CA LYS A 117 -19.95 -1.80 -11.33
C LYS A 117 -18.85 -1.24 -12.23
N GLU A 118 -19.22 -1.15 -13.51
CA GLU A 118 -18.49 -0.83 -14.75
C GLU A 118 -18.09 0.67 -14.90
N PRO A 119 -17.24 1.04 -15.88
CA PRO A 119 -16.33 2.19 -15.85
C PRO A 119 -16.92 3.52 -16.36
N SER A 120 -17.19 4.43 -15.42
CA SER A 120 -17.21 5.89 -15.66
C SER A 120 -16.65 6.63 -14.44
N HIS A 121 -15.44 6.29 -14.00
CA HIS A 121 -15.09 6.41 -12.58
C HIS A 121 -14.03 7.44 -12.19
N TYR A 122 -13.39 8.20 -13.08
CA TYR A 122 -12.23 9.00 -12.64
C TYR A 122 -12.58 10.11 -11.62
N ILE A 123 -13.65 10.89 -11.87
CA ILE A 123 -14.11 11.92 -10.93
C ILE A 123 -14.68 11.25 -9.67
N GLU A 124 -15.48 10.19 -9.84
CA GLU A 124 -16.08 9.42 -8.75
C GLU A 124 -15.02 8.77 -7.85
N GLU A 125 -13.89 8.32 -8.40
CA GLU A 125 -12.73 7.77 -7.70
C GLU A 125 -12.01 8.84 -6.89
N GLN A 126 -11.79 10.04 -7.45
CA GLN A 126 -11.16 11.14 -6.72
C GLN A 126 -12.03 11.58 -5.54
N GLU A 127 -13.34 11.68 -5.74
CA GLU A 127 -14.31 12.01 -4.68
C GLU A 127 -14.35 10.91 -3.61
N LEU A 128 -14.34 9.63 -4.02
CA LEU A 128 -14.30 8.51 -3.08
C LEU A 128 -13.00 8.50 -2.26
N VAL A 129 -11.86 8.76 -2.91
CA VAL A 129 -10.56 8.88 -2.22
C VAL A 129 -10.58 10.05 -1.22
N ALA A 130 -11.12 11.21 -1.61
CA ALA A 130 -11.26 12.36 -0.71
C ALA A 130 -12.17 12.03 0.48
N CYS A 131 -13.28 11.34 0.24
CA CYS A 131 -14.23 10.86 1.23
C CYS A 131 -13.59 9.90 2.25
N ILE A 132 -12.87 8.89 1.78
CA ILE A 132 -12.13 7.94 2.63
C ILE A 132 -11.05 8.67 3.45
N ASN A 133 -10.30 9.58 2.81
CA ASN A 133 -9.29 10.37 3.51
C ASN A 133 -9.89 11.25 4.60
N HIS A 134 -11.05 11.85 4.36
CA HIS A 134 -11.79 12.61 5.37
C HIS A 134 -12.19 11.72 6.54
N PHE A 135 -12.78 10.56 6.27
CA PHE A 135 -13.13 9.58 7.32
C PHE A 135 -11.91 9.20 8.16
N LEU A 136 -10.82 8.79 7.51
CA LEU A 136 -9.60 8.38 8.19
C LEU A 136 -9.03 9.52 9.03
N LYS A 137 -9.05 10.78 8.53
CA LYS A 137 -8.59 11.97 9.24
C LYS A 137 -9.33 12.23 10.56
N ASN A 138 -10.57 11.75 10.69
CA ASN A 138 -11.38 11.91 11.89
C ASN A 138 -11.31 10.71 12.86
N LEU A 139 -10.61 9.63 12.49
CA LEU A 139 -10.36 8.52 13.42
C LEU A 139 -9.31 8.88 14.48
N PRO A 140 -9.40 8.29 15.69
CA PRO A 140 -8.30 8.26 16.64
C PRO A 140 -7.02 7.76 15.98
N LYS A 141 -5.88 8.39 16.30
CA LYS A 141 -4.59 8.12 15.65
C LYS A 141 -4.25 6.62 15.64
N GLU A 142 -4.40 5.94 16.78
CA GLU A 142 -4.13 4.50 16.90
C GLU A 142 -5.01 3.68 15.93
N HIS A 143 -6.30 3.99 15.83
CA HIS A 143 -7.24 3.28 14.95
C HIS A 143 -6.88 3.49 13.47
N ARG A 144 -6.52 4.71 13.09
CA ARG A 144 -6.05 5.02 11.73
C ARG A 144 -4.79 4.24 11.40
N VAL A 145 -3.84 4.18 12.34
CA VAL A 145 -2.60 3.41 12.16
C VAL A 145 -2.93 1.94 11.94
N MET A 146 -3.75 1.32 12.79
CA MET A 146 -4.16 -0.09 12.62
C MET A 146 -4.81 -0.32 11.25
N PHE A 147 -5.73 0.56 10.85
CA PHE A 147 -6.46 0.44 9.58
C PHE A 147 -5.52 0.54 8.37
N VAL A 148 -4.68 1.57 8.31
CA VAL A 148 -3.70 1.74 7.21
C VAL A 148 -2.71 0.58 7.19
N ARG A 149 -2.22 0.14 8.35
CA ARG A 149 -1.31 -1.02 8.44
C ARG A 149 -1.95 -2.29 7.87
N ARG A 150 -3.22 -2.54 8.18
CA ARG A 150 -3.93 -3.71 7.67
C ARG A 150 -4.24 -3.62 6.18
N TYR A 151 -4.86 -2.53 5.72
CA TYR A 151 -5.46 -2.48 4.38
C TYR A 151 -4.58 -1.83 3.30
N TRP A 152 -3.65 -0.96 3.70
CA TRP A 152 -2.66 -0.39 2.78
C TRP A 152 -1.38 -1.24 2.73
N TYR A 153 -0.80 -1.57 3.89
CA TYR A 153 0.47 -2.28 3.99
C TYR A 153 0.35 -3.81 4.05
N PHE A 154 -0.85 -4.37 4.21
CA PHE A 154 -1.07 -5.82 4.38
C PHE A 154 -0.30 -6.41 5.58
N ASP A 155 0.01 -5.60 6.60
CA ASP A 155 0.64 -6.12 7.83
C ASP A 155 -0.32 -7.14 8.50
N ASN A 156 0.25 -8.20 9.06
CA ASN A 156 -0.54 -9.19 9.79
C ASN A 156 -0.96 -8.66 11.18
N ILE A 157 -1.96 -9.29 11.80
CA ILE A 157 -2.51 -8.82 13.08
C ILE A 157 -1.46 -8.79 14.19
N THR A 158 -0.57 -9.77 14.24
CA THR A 158 0.51 -9.87 15.23
C THR A 158 1.47 -8.68 15.12
N GLU A 159 1.93 -8.36 13.91
CA GLU A 159 2.82 -7.22 13.65
C GLU A 159 2.17 -5.87 13.97
N ILE A 160 0.86 -5.74 13.72
CA ILE A 160 0.09 -4.53 14.08
C ILE A 160 0.00 -4.42 15.61
N ALA A 161 -0.27 -5.53 16.31
CA ALA A 161 -0.38 -5.58 17.76
C ALA A 161 0.95 -5.20 18.44
N GLU A 162 2.07 -5.76 17.97
CA GLU A 162 3.42 -5.41 18.42
C GLU A 162 3.71 -3.92 18.21
N ARG A 163 3.44 -3.41 17.00
CA ARG A 163 3.66 -1.99 16.66
C ARG A 163 2.85 -1.04 17.53
N CYS A 164 1.62 -1.41 17.86
CA CYS A 164 0.71 -0.60 18.65
C CYS A 164 0.82 -0.87 20.16
N ALA A 165 1.74 -1.75 20.58
CA ALA A 165 1.92 -2.19 21.96
C ALA A 165 0.58 -2.61 22.61
N CYS A 166 -0.20 -3.44 21.92
CA CYS A 166 -1.50 -3.91 22.40
C CYS A 166 -1.76 -5.38 22.02
N SER A 167 -2.91 -5.92 22.43
CA SER A 167 -3.25 -7.32 22.12
C SER A 167 -3.80 -7.47 20.69
N GLU A 168 -3.58 -8.64 20.07
CA GLU A 168 -4.20 -8.99 18.80
C GLU A 168 -5.73 -8.87 18.84
N ALA A 169 -6.35 -9.21 19.98
CA ALA A 169 -7.78 -9.07 20.20
C ALA A 169 -8.25 -7.61 20.10
N LYS A 170 -7.46 -6.65 20.65
CA LYS A 170 -7.73 -5.21 20.50
C LYS A 170 -7.63 -4.78 19.04
N VAL A 171 -6.63 -5.26 18.31
CA VAL A 171 -6.46 -4.96 16.88
C VAL A 171 -7.68 -5.45 16.09
N LYS A 172 -8.06 -6.74 16.21
CA LYS A 172 -9.21 -7.33 15.52
C LYS A 172 -10.50 -6.57 15.80
N THR A 173 -10.78 -6.29 17.08
CA THR A 173 -11.97 -5.54 17.50
C THR A 173 -11.98 -4.11 16.94
N THR A 174 -10.82 -3.45 16.93
CA THR A 174 -10.69 -2.09 16.40
C THR A 174 -10.92 -2.06 14.89
N LEU A 175 -10.29 -2.97 14.13
CA LEU A 175 -10.46 -3.07 12.69
C LEU A 175 -11.90 -3.36 12.29
N PHE A 176 -12.58 -4.28 13.00
CA PHE A 176 -13.99 -4.56 12.80
C PHE A 176 -14.86 -3.30 12.99
N ARG A 177 -14.67 -2.58 14.10
CA ARG A 177 -15.42 -1.34 14.39
C ARG A 177 -15.14 -0.24 13.38
N VAL A 178 -13.89 -0.08 12.95
CA VAL A 178 -13.51 0.95 11.96
C VAL A 178 -14.13 0.64 10.60
N ARG A 179 -14.13 -0.63 10.15
CA ARG A 179 -14.80 -1.03 8.92
C ARG A 179 -16.30 -0.75 8.95
N GLY A 180 -16.99 -1.12 10.04
CA GLY A 180 -18.42 -0.81 10.19
C GLY A 180 -18.70 0.68 10.10
N LYS A 181 -17.88 1.51 10.78
CA LYS A 181 -18.00 2.97 10.70
C LYS A 181 -17.72 3.52 9.30
N LEU A 182 -16.76 2.94 8.57
CA LEU A 182 -16.46 3.36 7.19
C LEU A 182 -17.63 3.03 6.27
N LEU A 183 -18.22 1.83 6.40
CA LEU A 183 -19.39 1.42 5.63
C LEU A 183 -20.57 2.38 5.87
N ASP A 184 -20.88 2.67 7.14
CA ASP A 184 -21.95 3.59 7.50
C ASP A 184 -21.68 5.02 7.00
N TYR A 185 -20.42 5.43 7.01
CA TYR A 185 -19.99 6.74 6.51
C TYR A 185 -20.17 6.83 4.99
N LEU A 186 -19.68 5.85 4.22
CA LEU A 186 -19.80 5.81 2.77
C LEU A 186 -21.27 5.77 2.32
N LYS A 187 -22.14 5.03 3.02
CA LYS A 187 -23.59 5.02 2.75
C LYS A 187 -24.24 6.39 2.93
N LYS A 188 -23.82 7.15 3.94
CA LYS A 188 -24.31 8.53 4.18
C LYS A 188 -23.86 9.51 3.10
N GLU A 189 -22.66 9.29 2.57
CA GLU A 189 -22.09 10.09 1.47
C GLU A 189 -22.63 9.66 0.09
N GLY A 190 -23.61 8.75 0.03
CA GLY A 190 -24.32 8.37 -1.19
C GLY A 190 -23.68 7.22 -1.98
N TYR A 191 -22.63 6.58 -1.45
CA TYR A 191 -22.03 5.41 -2.10
C TYR A 191 -22.86 4.15 -1.80
N ALA A 192 -23.38 3.52 -2.85
CA ALA A 192 -23.93 2.18 -2.77
C ALA A 192 -22.78 1.17 -2.77
N LEU A 193 -22.69 0.36 -1.72
CA LEU A 193 -21.67 -0.68 -1.51
C LEU A 193 -22.38 -2.04 -1.46
#